data_AF-U4QYN2-F1
#
_entry.id   AF-U4QYN2-F1
#
_cell.length_a   1.000
_cell.length_b   1.000
_cell.length_c   1.000
_cell.angle_alpha   90.00
_cell.angle_beta   90.00
_cell.angle_gamma   90.00
#
_symmetry.space_group_name_H-M   'P 1'
#
loop_
_entity.id
_entity.type
_entity.pdbx_description
1 polymer ?
#
loop_
_entity_poly.entity_id
_entity_poly.type
_entity_poly.pdbx_seq_one_letter_code
_entity_poly.pdbx_strand_id
1 'polypeptide(L)'
;MTTIELLQRSIEYIEKNLKGEISLSELAEFEGFSTYHFSHIFCDFVGMPVTAFITKRRLQHIIYDVQNGSKLIDTVLLYGFDTHAGFFKAFKREFGCSPTKFLKINTAKKPKAVNLLRESRVKLTQTQIRQLLSNWDIETKADICNTFTAGGAMKSNNSWVIGDKYIFKTGRNIAGLKTHIDISRALQKSGMVAACPVKTKNGEDFLVENGRFYVLTNQIIGELLNPEQRYTGDRIATGKKYGEAIGNLHRILKSQDSNLDVNDSNLFDTVINWALPETKRNMEQWGCPLPDEFYSDYTENFSKLYDKLPKHIIHRDANPSNIMFNNGEVSGFIDFDISE
;
A
#
# COMPACT_ATOMS: atom_id res chain seq x y z
N MET A 1 -7.27 20.22 0.49
CA MET A 1 -6.12 19.60 -0.21
C MET A 1 -6.37 18.11 -0.25
N THR A 2 -6.13 17.47 -1.39
CA THR A 2 -6.24 16.02 -1.57
C THR A 2 -5.01 15.31 -1.00
N THR A 3 -5.12 14.03 -0.64
CA THR A 3 -4.00 13.22 -0.12
C THR A 3 -2.76 13.29 -1.02
N ILE A 4 -2.96 13.30 -2.34
CA ILE A 4 -1.86 13.38 -3.30
C ILE A 4 -1.18 14.76 -3.34
N GLU A 5 -1.91 15.84 -3.08
CA GLU A 5 -1.33 17.19 -2.96
C GLU A 5 -0.48 17.31 -1.69
N LEU A 6 -0.94 16.71 -0.58
CA LEU A 6 -0.17 16.62 0.66
C LEU A 6 1.12 15.83 0.42
N LEU A 7 1.02 14.63 -0.16
CA LEU A 7 2.20 13.82 -0.48
C LEU A 7 3.18 14.50 -1.46
N GLN A 8 2.66 15.25 -2.43
CA GLN A 8 3.49 16.04 -3.34
C GLN A 8 4.29 17.10 -2.57
N ARG A 9 3.66 17.80 -1.62
CA ARG A 9 4.35 18.77 -0.76
C ARG A 9 5.41 18.10 0.11
N SER A 10 5.13 16.92 0.66
CA SER A 10 6.12 16.17 1.43
C SER A 10 7.31 15.74 0.58
N ILE A 11 7.09 15.33 -0.67
CA ILE A 11 8.18 15.06 -1.62
C ILE A 11 8.99 16.32 -1.91
N GLU A 12 8.34 17.47 -2.14
CA GLU A 12 9.04 18.73 -2.34
C GLU A 12 9.86 19.14 -1.11
N TYR A 13 9.35 18.88 0.08
CA TYR A 13 10.08 19.06 1.33
C TYR A 13 11.32 18.16 1.38
N ILE A 14 11.16 16.86 1.09
CA ILE A 14 12.27 15.90 1.05
C ILE A 14 13.34 16.36 0.07
N GLU A 15 12.96 16.72 -1.17
CA GLU A 15 13.90 17.12 -2.22
C GLU A 15 14.69 18.38 -1.86
N LYS A 16 14.08 19.32 -1.11
CA LYS A 16 14.74 20.54 -0.62
C LYS A 16 15.68 20.26 0.56
N ASN A 17 15.39 19.24 1.35
CA ASN A 17 16.08 18.95 2.61
C ASN A 17 16.98 17.70 2.57
N LEU A 18 17.30 17.14 1.39
CA LEU A 18 18.07 15.89 1.26
C LEU A 18 19.43 15.86 1.99
N LYS A 19 20.01 17.04 2.26
CA LYS A 19 21.30 17.21 2.96
C LYS A 19 21.16 17.30 4.49
N GLY A 20 19.95 17.50 4.99
CA GLY A 20 19.64 17.51 6.41
C GLY A 20 19.09 16.17 6.89
N GLU A 21 18.87 16.07 8.19
CA GLU A 21 18.07 15.00 8.78
C GLU A 21 16.61 15.19 8.37
N ILE A 22 15.97 14.11 7.93
CA ILE A 22 14.54 14.08 7.61
C ILE A 22 13.99 12.86 8.34
N SER A 23 13.08 13.08 9.27
CA SER A 23 12.42 11.99 9.98
C SER A 23 11.03 11.70 9.41
N LEU A 24 10.58 10.45 9.55
CA LEU A 24 9.22 10.07 9.17
C LEU A 24 8.17 10.84 10.01
N SER A 25 8.46 11.06 11.29
CA SER A 25 7.60 11.82 12.21
C SER A 25 7.45 13.28 11.79
N GLU A 26 8.54 13.92 11.42
CA GLU A 26 8.51 15.29 10.91
C GLU A 26 7.65 15.43 9.65
N LEU A 27 7.79 14.50 8.70
CA LEU A 27 6.98 14.52 7.47
C LEU A 27 5.50 14.26 7.74
N ALA A 28 5.19 13.36 8.68
CA ALA A 28 3.83 13.07 9.07
C ALA A 28 3.18 14.25 9.78
N GLU A 29 3.88 14.85 10.75
CA GLU A 29 3.43 16.03 11.48
C GLU A 29 3.25 17.24 10.55
N PHE A 30 4.16 17.43 9.59
CA PHE A 30 4.11 18.49 8.59
C PHE A 30 2.82 18.48 7.75
N GLU A 31 2.24 17.30 7.51
CA GLU A 31 0.98 17.15 6.77
C GLU A 31 -0.24 16.88 7.67
N GLY A 32 -0.05 16.81 9.00
CA GLY A 32 -1.13 16.55 9.96
C GLY A 32 -1.58 15.08 10.03
N PHE A 33 -0.68 14.15 9.72
CA PHE A 33 -0.93 12.71 9.80
C PHE A 33 -0.20 12.07 10.99
N SER A 34 -0.70 10.91 11.43
CA SER A 34 0.14 10.02 12.24
C SER A 34 1.29 9.47 11.40
N THR A 35 2.44 9.20 12.03
CA THR A 35 3.62 8.57 11.40
C THR A 35 3.25 7.32 10.60
N TYR A 36 2.44 6.49 11.21
CA TYR A 36 1.93 5.26 10.64
C TYR A 36 1.09 5.52 9.38
N HIS A 37 0.08 6.40 9.47
CA HIS A 37 -0.79 6.68 8.34
C HIS A 37 0.00 7.29 7.18
N PHE A 38 0.90 8.23 7.47
CA PHE A 38 1.77 8.85 6.46
C PHE A 38 2.66 7.81 5.75
N SER A 39 3.28 6.90 6.50
CA SER A 39 4.13 5.84 5.94
C SER A 39 3.38 4.97 4.93
N HIS A 40 2.16 4.56 5.27
CA HIS A 40 1.30 3.74 4.42
C HIS A 40 0.90 4.48 3.15
N ILE A 41 0.26 5.64 3.29
CA ILE A 41 -0.19 6.40 2.12
C ILE A 41 0.98 6.81 1.22
N PHE A 42 2.16 7.10 1.78
CA PHE A 42 3.33 7.40 0.99
C PHE A 42 3.80 6.17 0.21
N CYS A 43 3.87 5.00 0.86
CA CYS A 43 4.25 3.76 0.20
C CYS A 43 3.29 3.39 -0.94
N ASP A 44 1.98 3.60 -0.76
CA ASP A 44 0.97 3.30 -1.77
C ASP A 44 1.10 4.18 -3.01
N PHE A 45 1.29 5.49 -2.81
CA PHE A 45 1.36 6.45 -3.91
C PHE A 45 2.73 6.47 -4.58
N VAL A 46 3.81 6.32 -3.81
CA VAL A 46 5.20 6.40 -4.30
C VAL A 46 5.74 5.03 -4.71
N GLY A 47 5.19 3.95 -4.17
CA GLY A 47 5.56 2.56 -4.44
C GLY A 47 6.78 2.08 -3.63
N MET A 48 7.20 2.83 -2.62
CA MET A 48 8.29 2.43 -1.71
C MET A 48 8.21 3.18 -0.37
N PRO A 49 8.79 2.63 0.71
CA PRO A 49 8.86 3.30 2.00
C PRO A 49 9.58 4.66 1.92
N VAL A 50 9.16 5.62 2.75
CA VAL A 50 9.72 6.98 2.83
C VAL A 50 11.24 6.98 2.99
N THR A 51 11.78 6.14 3.87
CA THR A 51 13.21 6.03 4.14
C THR A 51 13.99 5.49 2.94
N ALA A 52 13.41 4.50 2.23
CA ALA A 52 13.96 3.97 0.99
C ALA A 52 13.95 5.03 -0.12
N PHE A 53 12.86 5.80 -0.21
CA PHE A 53 12.74 6.93 -1.14
C PHE A 53 13.82 7.98 -0.87
N ILE A 54 13.94 8.49 0.36
CA ILE A 54 14.96 9.47 0.75
C ILE A 54 16.36 8.95 0.41
N THR A 55 16.66 7.69 0.76
CA THR A 55 17.94 7.05 0.45
C THR A 55 18.22 7.05 -1.05
N LYS A 56 17.25 6.61 -1.86
CA LYS A 56 17.36 6.58 -3.33
C LYS A 56 17.61 7.98 -3.90
N ARG A 57 16.90 8.99 -3.41
CA ARG A 57 17.06 10.38 -3.83
C ARG A 57 18.45 10.92 -3.49
N ARG A 58 18.91 10.73 -2.24
CA ARG A 58 20.27 11.09 -1.81
C ARG A 58 21.34 10.46 -2.69
N LEU A 59 21.23 9.15 -2.97
CA LEU A 59 22.18 8.46 -3.82
C LEU A 59 22.23 9.02 -5.24
N GLN A 60 21.07 9.32 -5.84
CA GLN A 60 21.00 9.92 -7.18
C GLN A 60 21.65 11.31 -7.24
N HIS A 61 21.47 12.12 -6.19
CA HIS A 61 22.12 13.42 -6.06
C HIS A 61 23.64 13.30 -5.85
N ILE A 62 24.10 12.36 -5.02
CA ILE A 62 25.54 12.08 -4.83
C ILE A 62 26.20 11.75 -6.16
N ILE A 63 25.59 10.86 -6.96
CA ILE A 63 26.12 10.48 -8.28
C ILE A 63 26.28 11.73 -9.16
N TYR A 64 25.25 12.58 -9.22
CA TYR A 64 25.27 13.79 -10.02
C TYR A 64 26.37 14.76 -9.56
N ASP A 65 26.44 15.07 -8.26
CA ASP A 65 27.40 16.03 -7.72
C ASP A 65 28.85 15.55 -7.89
N VAL A 66 29.10 14.25 -7.71
CA VAL A 66 30.44 13.65 -7.89
C VAL A 66 30.89 13.67 -9.36
N GLN A 67 29.98 13.41 -10.31
CA GLN A 67 30.33 13.50 -11.73
C GLN A 67 30.54 14.94 -12.21
N ASN A 68 30.02 15.92 -11.47
CA ASN A 68 30.29 17.34 -11.69
C ASN A 68 31.48 17.86 -10.89
N GLY A 69 32.36 16.98 -10.40
CA GLY A 69 33.66 17.33 -9.82
C GLY A 69 33.70 17.38 -8.29
N SER A 70 32.62 17.02 -7.60
CA SER A 70 32.62 16.95 -6.14
C SER A 70 33.39 15.72 -5.65
N LYS A 71 34.11 15.85 -4.53
CA LYS A 71 34.79 14.72 -3.89
C LYS A 71 33.76 13.75 -3.32
N LEU A 72 33.92 12.46 -3.62
CA LEU A 72 32.96 11.41 -3.22
C LEU A 72 32.70 11.38 -1.71
N ILE A 73 33.75 11.37 -0.89
CA ILE A 73 33.63 11.26 0.57
C ILE A 73 32.88 12.47 1.14
N ASP A 74 33.27 13.68 0.75
CA ASP A 74 32.63 14.92 1.21
C ASP A 74 31.16 14.97 0.79
N THR A 75 30.86 14.54 -0.44
CA THR A 75 29.49 14.50 -0.97
C THR A 75 28.64 13.48 -0.22
N VAL A 76 29.17 12.29 0.05
CA VAL A 76 28.45 11.24 0.80
C VAL A 76 28.08 11.72 2.20
N LEU A 77 29.00 12.37 2.91
CA LEU A 77 28.74 12.94 4.23
C LEU A 77 27.71 14.06 4.17
N LEU A 78 27.82 14.95 3.17
CA LEU A 78 26.89 16.06 2.96
C LEU A 78 25.43 15.61 2.75
N TYR A 79 25.21 14.41 2.21
CA TYR A 79 23.87 13.84 2.03
C TYR A 79 23.46 12.92 3.21
N GLY A 80 24.10 13.05 4.38
CA GLY A 80 23.66 12.40 5.62
C GLY A 80 23.94 10.89 5.68
N PHE A 81 25.05 10.44 5.08
CA PHE A 81 25.57 9.09 5.33
C PHE A 81 26.72 9.16 6.34
N ASP A 82 26.50 8.64 7.55
CA ASP A 82 27.48 8.71 8.64
C ASP A 82 28.74 7.87 8.40
N THR A 83 28.62 6.82 7.57
CA THR A 83 29.73 5.92 7.27
C THR A 83 29.81 5.56 5.78
N HIS A 84 31.04 5.44 5.29
CA HIS A 84 31.30 4.95 3.92
C HIS A 84 30.75 3.53 3.71
N ALA A 85 30.79 2.68 4.74
CA ALA A 85 30.23 1.32 4.68
C ALA A 85 28.70 1.34 4.51
N GLY A 86 28.00 2.21 5.25
CA GLY A 86 26.55 2.42 5.11
C GLY A 86 26.17 2.90 3.71
N PHE A 87 26.88 3.92 3.21
CA PHE A 87 26.73 4.40 1.83
C PHE A 87 26.95 3.29 0.80
N PHE A 88 28.06 2.56 0.89
CA PHE A 88 28.39 1.52 -0.09
C PHE A 88 27.34 0.40 -0.12
N LYS A 89 26.83 -0.01 1.05
CA LYS A 89 25.76 -1.01 1.18
C LYS A 89 24.46 -0.51 0.53
N ALA A 90 24.06 0.73 0.83
CA ALA A 90 22.87 1.34 0.24
C ALA A 90 23.01 1.50 -1.28
N PHE A 91 24.17 1.96 -1.76
CA PHE A 91 24.46 2.13 -3.18
C PHE A 91 24.41 0.81 -3.95
N LYS A 92 25.08 -0.24 -3.43
CA LYS A 92 25.09 -1.56 -4.06
C LYS A 92 23.69 -2.16 -4.11
N ARG A 93 22.87 -1.96 -3.07
CA ARG A 93 21.47 -2.39 -3.04
C ARG A 93 20.63 -1.70 -4.11
N GLU A 94 20.81 -0.39 -4.30
CA GLU A 94 20.01 0.40 -5.26
C GLU A 94 20.44 0.19 -6.72
N PHE A 95 21.75 0.09 -6.99
CA PHE A 95 22.27 0.09 -8.37
C PHE A 95 23.00 -1.21 -8.78
N GLY A 96 23.04 -2.22 -7.91
CA GLY A 96 23.62 -3.54 -8.20
C GLY A 96 25.16 -3.57 -8.37
N CYS A 97 25.86 -2.44 -8.23
CA CYS A 97 27.31 -2.36 -8.41
C CYS A 97 27.96 -1.32 -7.49
N SER A 98 29.30 -1.24 -7.50
CA SER A 98 30.03 -0.25 -6.70
C SER A 98 29.92 1.17 -7.29
N PRO A 99 30.01 2.22 -6.45
CA PRO A 99 30.02 3.62 -6.91
C PRO A 99 31.05 3.88 -8.02
N THR A 100 32.29 3.41 -7.84
CA THR A 100 33.37 3.59 -8.82
C THR A 100 33.04 2.96 -10.17
N LYS A 101 32.41 1.78 -10.17
CA LYS A 101 31.99 1.10 -11.41
C LYS A 101 30.83 1.86 -12.05
N PHE A 102 29.84 2.25 -11.27
CA PHE A 102 28.66 2.99 -11.74
C PHE A 102 29.03 4.32 -12.39
N LEU A 103 29.92 5.09 -11.74
CA LEU A 103 30.35 6.41 -12.19
C LEU A 103 31.20 6.37 -13.48
N LYS A 104 31.87 5.25 -13.77
CA LYS A 104 32.65 5.08 -15.02
C LYS A 104 31.78 4.75 -16.23
N ILE A 105 30.67 4.04 -16.03
CA ILE A 105 29.85 3.51 -17.13
C ILE A 105 28.58 4.33 -17.40
N ASN A 106 28.20 5.23 -16.49
CA ASN A 106 27.01 6.06 -16.62
C ASN A 106 27.38 7.54 -16.67
N THR A 107 26.56 8.35 -17.35
CA THR A 107 26.59 9.82 -17.23
C THR A 107 25.32 10.26 -16.52
N ALA A 108 25.48 10.96 -15.41
CA ALA A 108 24.41 11.39 -14.53
C ALA A 108 23.79 12.67 -15.07
N LYS A 109 22.48 12.60 -15.23
CA LYS A 109 21.65 13.78 -15.44
C LYS A 109 21.22 14.30 -14.08
N LYS A 110 21.00 15.62 -13.97
CA LYS A 110 20.46 16.22 -12.76
C LYS A 110 19.16 15.49 -12.36
N PRO A 111 19.08 14.94 -11.13
CA PRO A 111 17.86 14.29 -10.69
C PRO A 111 16.69 15.27 -10.79
N LYS A 112 15.64 14.86 -11.51
CA LYS A 112 14.39 15.64 -11.53
C LYS A 112 13.61 15.30 -10.28
N ALA A 113 13.01 16.31 -9.64
CA ALA A 113 12.13 16.09 -8.50
C ALA A 113 10.93 15.23 -8.92
N VAL A 114 10.52 14.32 -8.05
CA VAL A 114 9.32 13.50 -8.28
C VAL A 114 8.08 14.41 -8.21
N ASN A 115 7.15 14.24 -9.14
CA ASN A 115 5.93 15.02 -9.21
C ASN A 115 4.70 14.10 -9.35
N LEU A 116 4.14 13.70 -8.20
CA LEU A 116 2.92 12.89 -8.08
C LEU A 116 1.71 13.54 -8.77
N LEU A 117 1.63 14.88 -8.82
CA LEU A 117 0.53 15.59 -9.48
C LEU A 117 0.59 15.51 -11.01
N ARG A 118 1.79 15.42 -11.60
CA ARG A 118 1.99 15.08 -13.02
C ARG A 118 1.74 13.60 -13.28
N GLU A 119 2.10 12.72 -12.33
CA GLU A 119 2.07 11.27 -12.51
C GLU A 119 0.71 10.59 -12.24
N SER A 120 -0.15 11.22 -11.43
CA SER A 120 -1.57 10.88 -11.24
C SER A 120 -2.51 11.41 -12.34
N ARG A 121 -1.96 12.27 -13.20
CA ARG A 121 -2.62 12.80 -14.41
C ARG A 121 -2.28 12.03 -15.66
N VAL A 122 -1.65 10.85 -15.58
CA VAL A 122 -1.68 9.90 -16.71
C VAL A 122 -3.10 9.36 -16.82
N LYS A 123 -4.00 10.18 -17.38
CA LYS A 123 -5.26 9.72 -17.94
C LYS A 123 -4.87 8.88 -19.14
N LEU A 124 -4.76 7.56 -18.96
CA LEU A 124 -4.74 6.67 -20.11
C LEU A 124 -5.99 6.99 -20.92
N THR A 125 -5.80 7.39 -22.16
CA THR A 125 -6.95 7.58 -23.06
C THR A 125 -7.58 6.21 -23.31
N GLN A 126 -8.86 6.16 -23.66
CA GLN A 126 -9.48 4.88 -24.05
C GLN A 126 -8.68 4.16 -25.14
N THR A 127 -8.07 4.90 -26.08
CA THR A 127 -7.18 4.34 -27.10
C THR A 127 -5.95 3.65 -26.50
N GLN A 128 -5.28 4.28 -25.55
CA GLN A 128 -4.12 3.69 -24.87
C GLN A 128 -4.53 2.45 -24.06
N ILE A 129 -5.67 2.51 -23.37
CA ILE A 129 -6.21 1.36 -22.64
C ILE A 129 -6.49 0.21 -23.63
N ARG A 130 -7.16 0.46 -24.76
CA ARG A 130 -7.41 -0.57 -25.78
C ARG A 130 -6.13 -1.17 -26.35
N GLN A 131 -5.10 -0.35 -26.58
CA GLN A 131 -3.79 -0.84 -27.02
C GLN A 131 -3.15 -1.76 -25.97
N LEU A 132 -3.17 -1.39 -24.70
CA LEU A 132 -2.66 -2.24 -23.61
C LEU A 132 -3.48 -3.53 -23.50
N LEU A 133 -4.81 -3.44 -23.52
CA LEU A 133 -5.72 -4.59 -23.45
C LEU A 133 -5.54 -5.58 -24.60
N SER A 134 -4.95 -5.17 -25.72
CA SER A 134 -4.62 -6.08 -26.84
C SER A 134 -3.64 -7.20 -26.45
N ASN A 135 -2.93 -7.06 -25.32
CA ASN A 135 -2.07 -8.09 -24.74
C ASN A 135 -2.84 -9.21 -24.02
N TRP A 136 -4.15 -9.06 -23.78
CA TRP A 136 -5.02 -10.09 -23.21
C TRP A 136 -5.95 -10.66 -24.28
N ASP A 137 -6.39 -11.90 -24.08
CA ASP A 137 -7.37 -12.55 -24.95
C ASP A 137 -8.80 -12.22 -24.49
N ILE A 138 -9.19 -10.95 -24.69
CA ILE A 138 -10.52 -10.44 -24.35
C ILE A 138 -11.14 -9.71 -25.53
N GLU A 139 -12.45 -9.53 -25.50
CA GLU A 139 -13.17 -8.78 -26.53
C GLU A 139 -12.79 -7.28 -26.47
N THR A 140 -11.98 -6.85 -27.43
CA THR A 140 -11.37 -5.51 -27.47
C THR A 140 -12.36 -4.37 -27.72
N LYS A 141 -13.61 -4.69 -28.08
CA LYS A 141 -14.71 -3.73 -28.24
C LYS A 141 -15.50 -3.47 -26.96
N ALA A 142 -15.20 -4.17 -25.87
CA ALA A 142 -15.86 -3.95 -24.59
C ALA A 142 -15.82 -2.47 -24.16
N ASP A 143 -16.88 -2.06 -23.46
CA ASP A 143 -17.00 -0.72 -22.90
C ASP A 143 -15.94 -0.49 -21.83
N ILE A 144 -15.43 0.75 -21.74
CA ILE A 144 -14.39 1.14 -20.79
C ILE A 144 -14.94 2.26 -19.92
N CYS A 145 -15.22 1.93 -18.66
CA CYS A 145 -15.79 2.84 -17.68
C CYS A 145 -14.81 3.03 -16.50
N ASN A 146 -14.86 4.19 -15.85
CA ASN A 146 -14.10 4.38 -14.61
C ASN A 146 -14.70 3.54 -13.48
N THR A 147 -13.89 3.08 -12.53
CA THR A 147 -14.42 2.46 -11.31
C THR A 147 -15.02 3.50 -10.36
N PHE A 148 -16.13 3.16 -9.70
CA PHE A 148 -16.79 3.99 -8.69
C PHE A 148 -16.80 3.26 -7.33
N THR A 149 -16.71 3.99 -6.22
CA THR A 149 -16.89 3.42 -4.87
C THR A 149 -18.36 3.13 -4.60
N ALA A 150 -18.64 2.32 -3.58
CA ALA A 150 -19.99 1.99 -3.12
C ALA A 150 -20.85 3.22 -2.71
N GLY A 151 -20.28 4.42 -2.68
CA GLY A 151 -20.97 5.70 -2.47
C GLY A 151 -21.03 6.62 -3.70
N GLY A 152 -20.71 6.12 -4.90
CA GLY A 152 -20.80 6.88 -6.16
C GLY A 152 -19.63 7.82 -6.44
N ALA A 153 -18.61 7.89 -5.57
CA ALA A 153 -17.40 8.68 -5.83
C ALA A 153 -16.45 7.92 -6.76
N MET A 154 -15.81 8.62 -7.71
CA MET A 154 -14.91 8.02 -8.70
C MET A 154 -13.66 7.43 -8.00
N LYS A 155 -13.46 6.10 -8.08
CA LYS A 155 -12.34 5.38 -7.44
C LYS A 155 -11.13 5.42 -8.37
N SER A 156 -10.33 6.48 -8.24
CA SER A 156 -8.96 6.65 -8.79
C SER A 156 -8.82 6.70 -10.32
N ASN A 157 -7.84 7.48 -10.81
CA ASN A 157 -7.49 7.56 -12.25
C ASN A 157 -6.70 6.34 -12.76
N ASN A 158 -6.64 5.24 -11.99
CA ASN A 158 -5.73 4.12 -12.21
C ASN A 158 -6.45 2.77 -12.31
N SER A 159 -7.79 2.78 -12.36
CA SER A 159 -8.63 1.57 -12.38
C SER A 159 -9.87 1.79 -13.25
N TRP A 160 -10.19 0.82 -14.11
CA TRP A 160 -11.28 0.87 -15.08
C TRP A 160 -12.03 -0.46 -15.14
N VAL A 161 -13.34 -0.41 -15.30
CA VAL A 161 -14.18 -1.56 -15.63
C VAL A 161 -14.13 -1.78 -17.15
N ILE A 162 -13.89 -3.01 -17.57
CA ILE A 162 -13.86 -3.43 -18.97
C ILE A 162 -15.03 -4.40 -19.21
N GLY A 163 -16.07 -3.90 -19.88
CA GLY A 163 -17.36 -4.60 -20.03
C GLY A 163 -18.04 -4.84 -18.68
N ASP A 164 -18.45 -6.08 -18.43
CA ASP A 164 -19.12 -6.55 -17.22
C ASP A 164 -18.30 -7.60 -16.43
N LYS A 165 -17.11 -7.94 -16.94
CA LYS A 165 -16.34 -9.10 -16.50
C LYS A 165 -14.99 -8.79 -15.90
N TYR A 166 -14.41 -7.61 -16.17
CA TYR A 166 -13.01 -7.36 -15.84
C TYR A 166 -12.78 -5.97 -15.25
N ILE A 167 -11.71 -5.89 -14.46
CA ILE A 167 -11.17 -4.64 -13.95
C ILE A 167 -9.72 -4.52 -14.44
N PHE A 168 -9.42 -3.44 -15.14
CA PHE A 168 -8.08 -3.07 -15.55
C PHE A 168 -7.48 -2.09 -14.55
N LYS A 169 -6.29 -2.37 -14.02
CA LYS A 169 -5.61 -1.53 -13.02
C LYS A 169 -4.17 -1.25 -13.42
N THR A 170 -3.66 -0.10 -13.00
CA THR A 170 -2.27 0.29 -13.20
C THR A 170 -1.67 0.95 -11.96
N GLY A 171 -0.36 0.78 -11.74
CA GLY A 171 0.34 1.36 -10.59
C GLY A 171 1.84 1.12 -10.67
N ARG A 172 2.61 1.62 -9.70
CA ARG A 172 4.07 1.43 -9.65
C ARG A 172 4.53 0.47 -8.55
N ASN A 173 3.67 0.16 -7.57
CA ASN A 173 3.99 -0.81 -6.53
C ASN A 173 3.88 -2.25 -7.05
N ILE A 174 4.89 -2.69 -7.82
CA ILE A 174 4.93 -4.04 -8.41
C ILE A 174 5.03 -5.11 -7.32
N ALA A 175 5.76 -4.84 -6.23
CA ALA A 175 5.88 -5.78 -5.12
C ALA A 175 4.52 -5.99 -4.44
N GLY A 176 3.81 -4.91 -4.10
CA GLY A 176 2.47 -4.98 -3.54
C GLY A 176 1.46 -5.66 -4.47
N LEU A 177 1.56 -5.45 -5.80
CA LEU A 177 0.74 -6.19 -6.76
C LEU A 177 0.98 -7.69 -6.70
N LYS A 178 2.25 -8.14 -6.65
CA LYS A 178 2.59 -9.57 -6.58
C LYS A 178 2.02 -10.21 -5.31
N THR A 179 2.22 -9.56 -4.16
CA THR A 179 1.60 -9.93 -2.89
C THR A 179 0.08 -10.09 -3.04
N HIS A 180 -0.60 -9.08 -3.56
CA HIS A 180 -2.07 -9.13 -3.77
C HIS A 180 -2.49 -10.29 -4.68
N ILE A 181 -1.73 -10.59 -5.75
CA ILE A 181 -2.02 -11.71 -6.66
C ILE A 181 -1.90 -13.05 -5.93
N ASP A 182 -0.87 -13.24 -5.12
CA ASP A 182 -0.64 -14.50 -4.40
C ASP A 182 -1.72 -14.74 -3.36
N ILE A 183 -2.11 -13.70 -2.62
CA ILE A 183 -3.27 -13.78 -1.71
C ILE A 183 -4.56 -14.08 -2.47
N SER A 184 -4.83 -13.37 -3.57
CA SER A 184 -6.05 -13.59 -4.36
C SER A 184 -6.17 -15.03 -4.85
N ARG A 185 -5.05 -15.64 -5.26
CA ARG A 185 -5.00 -17.06 -5.63
C ARG A 185 -5.22 -18.00 -4.45
N ALA A 186 -4.64 -17.69 -3.30
CA ALA A 186 -4.82 -18.51 -2.09
C ALA A 186 -6.29 -18.49 -1.62
N LEU A 187 -6.94 -17.33 -1.71
CA LEU A 187 -8.37 -17.18 -1.46
C LEU A 187 -9.21 -17.99 -2.46
N GLN A 188 -8.92 -17.85 -3.75
CA GLN A 188 -9.63 -18.59 -4.80
C GLN A 188 -9.51 -20.11 -4.63
N LYS A 189 -8.31 -20.62 -4.31
CA LYS A 189 -8.08 -22.04 -4.04
C LYS A 189 -8.87 -22.56 -2.84
N SER A 190 -9.23 -21.68 -1.91
CA SER A 190 -10.01 -22.00 -0.72
C SER A 190 -11.52 -21.86 -0.95
N GLY A 191 -11.95 -21.58 -2.18
CA GLY A 191 -13.35 -21.41 -2.55
C GLY A 191 -13.90 -20.01 -2.30
N MET A 192 -13.07 -19.06 -1.86
CA MET A 192 -13.47 -17.65 -1.73
C MET A 192 -13.35 -16.93 -3.07
N VAL A 193 -14.26 -16.00 -3.32
CA VAL A 193 -14.26 -15.11 -4.46
C VAL A 193 -13.18 -14.05 -4.27
N ALA A 194 -12.26 -13.97 -5.22
CA ALA A 194 -11.17 -13.01 -5.24
C ALA A 194 -10.91 -12.51 -6.67
N ALA A 195 -10.33 -11.31 -6.77
CA ALA A 195 -9.93 -10.71 -8.03
C ALA A 195 -8.55 -11.25 -8.44
N CYS A 196 -8.55 -12.29 -9.25
CA CYS A 196 -7.35 -12.93 -9.78
C CYS A 196 -6.94 -12.31 -11.12
N PRO A 197 -5.64 -12.26 -11.43
CA PRO A 197 -5.15 -11.78 -12.72
C PRO A 197 -5.61 -12.70 -13.86
N VAL A 198 -6.11 -12.09 -14.92
CA VAL A 198 -6.30 -12.73 -16.22
C VAL A 198 -4.95 -12.78 -16.91
N LYS A 199 -4.55 -13.97 -17.38
CA LYS A 199 -3.27 -14.14 -18.07
C LYS A 199 -3.24 -13.35 -19.37
N THR A 200 -2.10 -12.71 -19.63
CA THR A 200 -1.78 -12.15 -20.95
C THR A 200 -1.65 -13.28 -21.98
N LYS A 201 -1.64 -12.93 -23.27
CA LYS A 201 -1.40 -13.86 -24.39
C LYS A 201 -0.07 -14.62 -24.26
N ASN A 202 0.90 -14.05 -23.55
CA ASN A 202 2.20 -14.68 -23.29
C ASN A 202 2.25 -15.46 -21.96
N GLY A 203 1.13 -15.57 -21.23
CA GLY A 203 1.05 -16.33 -19.97
C GLY A 203 1.46 -15.56 -18.71
N GLU A 204 1.85 -14.30 -18.83
CA GLU A 204 2.18 -13.43 -17.70
C GLU A 204 0.93 -12.93 -16.95
N ASP A 205 1.07 -12.63 -15.66
CA ASP A 205 -0.03 -12.11 -14.82
C ASP A 205 -0.34 -10.63 -15.06
N PHE A 206 0.67 -9.86 -15.42
CA PHE A 206 0.59 -8.43 -15.67
C PHE A 206 1.74 -8.00 -16.58
N LEU A 207 1.58 -6.84 -17.21
CA LEU A 207 2.63 -6.20 -18.00
C LEU A 207 3.40 -5.21 -17.13
N VAL A 208 4.67 -4.96 -17.47
CA VAL A 208 5.46 -3.88 -16.87
C VAL A 208 6.06 -3.03 -17.98
N GLU A 209 5.71 -1.75 -18.02
CA GLU A 209 6.31 -0.78 -18.94
C GLU A 209 6.70 0.48 -18.17
N ASN A 210 7.93 0.97 -18.36
CA ASN A 210 8.43 2.19 -17.72
C ASN A 210 8.26 2.21 -16.18
N GLY A 211 8.46 1.05 -15.53
CA GLY A 211 8.33 0.90 -14.08
C GLY A 211 6.90 0.95 -13.56
N ARG A 212 5.89 0.79 -14.43
CA ARG A 212 4.48 0.74 -14.10
C ARG A 212 3.91 -0.61 -14.51
N PHE A 213 3.12 -1.23 -13.63
CA PHE A 213 2.38 -2.43 -13.97
C PHE A 213 1.05 -2.12 -14.65
N TYR A 214 0.58 -3.07 -15.43
CA TYR A 214 -0.77 -3.10 -15.98
C TYR A 214 -1.33 -4.50 -15.81
N VAL A 215 -2.42 -4.62 -15.06
CA VAL A 215 -3.03 -5.90 -14.72
C VAL A 215 -4.50 -5.85 -15.09
N LEU A 216 -4.99 -6.95 -15.67
CA LEU A 216 -6.41 -7.20 -15.86
C LEU A 216 -6.82 -8.26 -14.85
N THR A 217 -7.85 -8.02 -14.05
CA THR A 217 -8.41 -9.01 -13.14
C THR A 217 -9.85 -9.33 -13.52
N ASN A 218 -10.35 -10.50 -13.12
CA ASN A 218 -11.80 -10.72 -13.13
C ASN A 218 -12.47 -9.70 -12.19
N GLN A 219 -13.66 -9.27 -12.57
CA GLN A 219 -14.56 -8.54 -11.70
C GLN A 219 -15.16 -9.52 -10.70
N ILE A 220 -15.18 -9.12 -9.44
CA ILE A 220 -15.87 -9.90 -8.42
C ILE A 220 -17.35 -9.54 -8.48
N ILE A 221 -18.20 -10.56 -8.60
CA ILE A 221 -19.66 -10.43 -8.55
C ILE A 221 -20.11 -10.94 -7.17
N GLY A 222 -20.81 -10.09 -6.43
CA GLY A 222 -21.32 -10.39 -5.10
C GLY A 222 -22.08 -9.20 -4.55
N GLU A 223 -22.91 -9.44 -3.55
CA GLU A 223 -23.69 -8.39 -2.88
C GLU A 223 -23.06 -8.06 -1.53
N LEU A 224 -23.00 -6.77 -1.22
CA LEU A 224 -22.77 -6.32 0.14
C LEU A 224 -24.13 -6.25 0.84
N LEU A 225 -24.23 -6.84 2.03
CA LEU A 225 -25.43 -6.64 2.84
C LEU A 225 -25.59 -5.15 3.14
N ASN A 226 -26.81 -4.64 3.05
CA ASN A 226 -27.11 -3.28 3.48
C ASN A 226 -27.16 -3.20 5.04
N PRO A 227 -27.15 -2.00 5.65
CA PRO A 227 -27.15 -1.88 7.11
C PRO A 227 -28.31 -2.60 7.82
N GLU A 228 -29.50 -2.63 7.21
CA GLU A 228 -30.67 -3.32 7.76
C GLU A 228 -30.43 -4.84 7.82
N GLN A 229 -29.97 -5.43 6.71
CA GLN A 229 -29.59 -6.84 6.62
C GLN A 229 -28.44 -7.21 7.55
N ARG A 230 -27.50 -6.28 7.80
CA ARG A 230 -26.36 -6.50 8.72
C ARG A 230 -26.77 -6.53 10.18
N TYR A 231 -27.63 -5.60 10.61
CA TYR A 231 -27.78 -5.28 12.03
C TYR A 231 -29.16 -5.54 12.62
N THR A 232 -30.21 -5.73 11.80
CA THR A 232 -31.60 -5.83 12.31
C THR A 232 -32.23 -7.22 12.21
N GLY A 233 -31.76 -8.07 11.28
CA GLY A 233 -32.20 -9.46 11.12
C GLY A 233 -31.65 -10.41 12.19
N ASP A 234 -31.37 -11.66 11.82
CA ASP A 234 -30.69 -12.61 12.72
C ASP A 234 -29.19 -12.27 12.86
N ARG A 235 -28.92 -11.26 13.69
CA ARG A 235 -27.56 -10.77 13.98
C ARG A 235 -26.63 -11.85 14.54
N ILE A 236 -27.18 -12.88 15.19
CA ILE A 236 -26.39 -13.98 15.74
C ILE A 236 -25.90 -14.87 14.60
N ALA A 237 -26.80 -15.28 13.70
CA ALA A 237 -26.43 -16.04 12.52
C ALA A 237 -25.45 -15.26 11.62
N THR A 238 -25.73 -13.98 11.36
CA THR A 238 -24.84 -13.11 10.56
C THR A 238 -23.47 -12.95 11.23
N GLY A 239 -23.42 -12.71 12.54
CA GLY A 239 -22.18 -12.62 13.30
C GLY A 239 -21.36 -13.92 13.26
N LYS A 240 -22.03 -15.08 13.33
CA LYS A 240 -21.38 -16.38 13.17
C LYS A 240 -20.75 -16.54 11.79
N LYS A 241 -21.47 -16.18 10.72
CA LYS A 241 -20.94 -16.22 9.34
C LYS A 241 -19.71 -15.32 9.17
N TYR A 242 -19.74 -14.12 9.74
CA TYR A 242 -18.57 -13.22 9.75
C TYR A 242 -17.38 -13.82 10.49
N GLY A 243 -17.59 -14.34 11.70
CA GLY A 243 -16.53 -14.98 12.48
C GLY A 243 -15.91 -16.18 11.77
N GLU A 244 -16.72 -17.05 11.17
CA GLU A 244 -16.26 -18.20 10.39
C GLU A 244 -15.46 -17.75 9.16
N ALA A 245 -15.95 -16.74 8.43
CA ALA A 245 -15.24 -16.20 7.26
C ALA A 245 -13.89 -15.59 7.64
N ILE A 246 -13.83 -14.77 8.70
CA ILE A 246 -12.58 -14.17 9.19
C ILE A 246 -11.61 -15.25 9.69
N GLY A 247 -12.11 -16.26 10.40
CA GLY A 247 -11.29 -17.39 10.84
C GLY A 247 -10.73 -18.22 9.67
N ASN A 248 -11.52 -18.43 8.62
CA ASN A 248 -11.05 -19.06 7.38
C ASN A 248 -10.00 -18.19 6.68
N LEU A 249 -10.22 -16.87 6.62
CA LEU A 249 -9.27 -15.92 6.05
C LEU A 249 -7.92 -15.96 6.78
N HIS A 250 -7.93 -15.95 8.11
CA HIS A 250 -6.71 -16.06 8.91
C HIS A 250 -5.92 -17.34 8.63
N ARG A 251 -6.60 -18.49 8.46
CA ARG A 251 -5.92 -19.75 8.07
C ARG A 251 -5.26 -19.64 6.70
N ILE A 252 -5.91 -18.98 5.75
CA ILE A 252 -5.37 -18.77 4.40
C ILE A 252 -4.15 -17.84 4.46
N LEU A 253 -4.26 -16.68 5.11
CA LEU A 253 -3.16 -15.71 5.22
C LEU A 253 -1.96 -16.31 5.95
N LYS A 254 -2.19 -17.06 7.03
CA LYS A 254 -1.14 -17.79 7.74
C LYS A 254 -0.39 -18.80 6.86
N SER A 255 -1.04 -19.37 5.84
CA SER A 255 -0.35 -20.27 4.89
C SER A 255 0.58 -19.53 3.91
N GLN A 256 0.43 -18.21 3.80
CA GLN A 256 1.23 -17.34 2.92
C GLN A 256 2.29 -16.54 3.67
N ASP A 257 2.33 -16.61 5.00
CA ASP A 257 3.22 -15.83 5.88
C ASP A 257 4.69 -15.87 5.44
N SER A 258 5.21 -17.04 5.04
CA SER A 258 6.60 -17.19 4.61
C SER A 258 6.93 -16.58 3.23
N ASN A 259 5.90 -16.27 2.43
CA ASN A 259 6.04 -15.79 1.05
C ASN A 259 5.83 -14.28 0.92
N LEU A 260 5.35 -13.63 1.98
CA LEU A 260 4.95 -12.23 1.96
C LEU A 260 5.92 -11.39 2.78
N ASP A 261 6.52 -10.40 2.13
CA ASP A 261 7.34 -9.38 2.81
C ASP A 261 6.39 -8.29 3.31
N VAL A 262 6.06 -8.35 4.59
CA VAL A 262 5.11 -7.46 5.26
C VAL A 262 5.81 -6.62 6.32
N ASN A 263 5.31 -5.42 6.55
CA ASN A 263 5.88 -4.54 7.55
C ASN A 263 5.40 -4.96 8.95
N ASP A 264 6.28 -5.61 9.73
CA ASP A 264 6.02 -5.97 11.12
C ASP A 264 5.99 -4.70 11.98
N SER A 265 4.83 -4.03 12.02
CA SER A 265 4.62 -2.88 12.88
C SER A 265 4.36 -3.35 14.30
N ASN A 266 4.99 -2.69 15.28
CA ASN A 266 4.68 -2.97 16.67
C ASN A 266 3.30 -2.38 17.00
N LEU A 267 2.25 -3.20 16.83
CA LEU A 267 0.87 -2.83 17.12
C LEU A 267 0.68 -2.41 18.58
N PHE A 268 1.39 -3.05 19.51
CA PHE A 268 1.37 -2.66 20.91
C PHE A 268 1.85 -1.22 21.10
N ASP A 269 3.03 -0.88 20.56
CA ASP A 269 3.56 0.48 20.64
C ASP A 269 2.62 1.49 19.99
N THR A 270 2.00 1.12 18.86
CA THR A 270 1.02 1.97 18.15
C THR A 270 -0.20 2.26 19.02
N VAL A 271 -0.71 1.25 19.74
CA VAL A 271 -1.87 1.44 20.61
C VAL A 271 -1.52 2.26 21.85
N ILE A 272 -0.39 1.97 22.50
CA ILE A 272 0.03 2.68 23.71
C ILE A 272 0.35 4.16 23.44
N ASN A 273 1.11 4.43 22.38
CA ASN A 273 1.64 5.78 22.16
C ASN A 273 0.71 6.68 21.34
N TRP A 274 -0.26 6.11 20.62
CA TRP A 274 -1.19 6.88 19.81
C TRP A 274 -2.66 6.56 20.10
N ALA A 275 -3.09 5.31 19.87
CA ALA A 275 -4.54 5.03 19.85
C ALA A 275 -5.23 5.23 21.21
N LEU A 276 -4.60 4.82 22.33
CA LEU A 276 -5.19 4.99 23.66
C LEU A 276 -5.27 6.46 24.11
N PRO A 277 -4.19 7.26 24.05
CA PRO A 277 -4.26 8.69 24.36
C PRO A 277 -5.30 9.43 23.51
N GLU A 278 -5.33 9.12 22.22
CA GLU A 278 -6.27 9.69 21.25
C GLU A 278 -7.72 9.33 21.61
N THR A 279 -7.97 8.06 21.94
CA THR A 279 -9.29 7.57 22.36
C THR A 279 -9.75 8.29 23.62
N LYS A 280 -8.89 8.42 24.64
CA LYS A 280 -9.23 9.12 25.89
C LYS A 280 -9.69 10.54 25.63
N ARG A 281 -8.89 11.29 24.87
CA ARG A 281 -9.21 12.68 24.50
C ARG A 281 -10.53 12.79 23.73
N ASN A 282 -10.77 11.92 22.75
CA ASN A 282 -11.99 11.94 21.95
C ASN A 282 -13.24 11.61 22.79
N MET A 283 -13.14 10.61 23.67
CA MET A 283 -14.24 10.22 24.56
C MET A 283 -14.61 11.31 25.56
N GLU A 284 -13.63 12.01 26.13
CA GLU A 284 -13.84 13.20 26.96
C GLU A 284 -14.54 14.32 26.17
N GLN A 285 -14.06 14.62 24.96
CA GLN A 285 -14.62 15.66 24.11
C GLN A 285 -16.07 15.37 23.68
N TRP A 286 -16.42 14.09 23.49
CA TRP A 286 -17.79 13.67 23.16
C TRP A 286 -18.72 13.61 24.37
N GLY A 287 -18.23 13.92 25.58
CA GLY A 287 -19.03 13.86 26.80
C GLY A 287 -19.35 12.43 27.25
N CYS A 288 -18.54 11.45 26.82
CA CYS A 288 -18.69 10.04 27.17
C CYS A 288 -17.35 9.48 27.68
N PRO A 289 -16.82 9.98 28.81
CA PRO A 289 -15.54 9.51 29.31
C PRO A 289 -15.62 8.04 29.71
N LEU A 290 -14.59 7.26 29.36
CA LEU A 290 -14.40 5.90 29.87
C LEU A 290 -13.66 5.94 31.22
N PRO A 291 -13.89 4.97 32.12
CA PRO A 291 -13.15 4.86 33.37
C PRO A 291 -11.64 4.76 33.13
N ASP A 292 -10.82 5.33 34.01
CA ASP A 292 -9.36 5.24 33.91
C ASP A 292 -8.86 3.79 33.91
N GLU A 293 -9.59 2.90 34.60
CA GLU A 293 -9.34 1.46 34.63
C GLU A 293 -9.36 0.81 33.24
N PHE A 294 -10.15 1.31 32.30
CA PHE A 294 -10.17 0.80 30.93
C PHE A 294 -8.81 0.96 30.23
N TYR A 295 -8.14 2.10 30.45
CA TYR A 295 -6.85 2.40 29.84
C TYR A 295 -5.69 1.71 30.55
N SER A 296 -5.74 1.65 31.90
CA SER A 296 -4.71 0.97 32.67
C SER A 296 -4.78 -0.55 32.50
N ASP A 297 -5.97 -1.15 32.42
CA ASP A 297 -6.15 -2.58 32.16
C ASP A 297 -5.49 -3.02 30.85
N TYR A 298 -5.71 -2.27 29.77
CA TYR A 298 -5.04 -2.54 28.49
C TYR A 298 -3.51 -2.48 28.64
N THR A 299 -2.99 -1.43 29.26
CA THR A 299 -1.53 -1.23 29.41
C THR A 299 -0.89 -2.32 30.27
N GLU A 300 -1.55 -2.74 31.34
CA GLU A 300 -1.02 -3.69 32.32
C GLU A 300 -1.21 -5.15 31.92
N ASN A 301 -2.32 -5.49 31.27
CA ASN A 301 -2.69 -6.88 31.01
C ASN A 301 -2.44 -7.30 29.57
N PHE A 302 -2.70 -6.43 28.58
CA PHE A 302 -2.41 -6.77 27.19
C PHE A 302 -0.90 -6.86 26.92
N SER A 303 -0.08 -6.02 27.56
CA SER A 303 1.39 -6.09 27.47
C SER A 303 1.95 -7.46 27.84
N LYS A 304 1.39 -8.11 28.87
CA LYS A 304 1.77 -9.46 29.32
C LYS A 304 1.40 -10.57 28.34
N LEU A 305 0.46 -10.30 27.44
CA LEU A 305 -0.08 -11.23 26.46
C LEU A 305 0.52 -11.03 25.07
N TYR A 306 0.86 -9.79 24.70
CA TYR A 306 1.21 -9.41 23.33
C TYR A 306 2.29 -10.30 22.70
N ASP A 307 3.40 -10.53 23.40
CA ASP A 307 4.50 -11.36 22.90
C ASP A 307 4.17 -12.87 22.82
N LYS A 308 3.07 -13.29 23.46
CA LYS A 308 2.60 -14.69 23.50
C LYS A 308 1.52 -14.97 22.46
N LEU A 309 0.96 -13.94 21.81
CA LEU A 309 -0.12 -14.11 20.85
C LEU A 309 0.39 -14.71 19.53
N PRO A 310 -0.39 -15.58 18.87
CA PRO A 310 -0.06 -16.04 17.52
C PRO A 310 0.02 -14.86 16.55
N LYS A 311 1.15 -14.71 15.86
CA LYS A 311 1.37 -13.70 14.82
C LYS A 311 1.23 -14.32 13.43
N HIS A 312 0.57 -13.60 12.54
CA HIS A 312 0.45 -13.87 11.11
C HIS A 312 -0.16 -12.63 10.45
N ILE A 313 -0.06 -12.56 9.13
CA ILE A 313 -0.67 -11.50 8.32
C ILE A 313 -2.19 -11.46 8.48
N ILE A 314 -2.76 -10.26 8.57
CA ILE A 314 -4.20 -10.04 8.72
C ILE A 314 -4.72 -8.99 7.72
N HIS A 315 -6.03 -9.01 7.43
CA HIS A 315 -6.66 -8.05 6.52
C HIS A 315 -6.76 -6.62 7.11
N ARG A 316 -6.77 -6.50 8.46
CA ARG A 316 -6.88 -5.25 9.25
C ARG A 316 -8.17 -4.46 9.14
N ASP A 317 -8.93 -4.62 8.07
CA ASP A 317 -10.22 -3.97 7.87
C ASP A 317 -11.32 -4.93 7.39
N ALA A 318 -11.40 -6.11 8.00
CA ALA A 318 -12.45 -7.10 7.73
C ALA A 318 -13.80 -6.70 8.35
N ASN A 319 -14.20 -5.44 8.20
CA ASN A 319 -15.47 -4.92 8.67
C ASN A 319 -16.64 -5.46 7.80
N PRO A 320 -17.89 -5.49 8.31
CA PRO A 320 -19.05 -6.00 7.57
C PRO A 320 -19.30 -5.37 6.19
N SER A 321 -18.83 -4.14 5.94
CA SER A 321 -18.92 -3.49 4.62
C SER A 321 -17.96 -4.06 3.59
N ASN A 322 -16.91 -4.75 4.04
CA ASN A 322 -15.90 -5.33 3.18
C ASN A 322 -16.12 -6.83 2.96
N ILE A 323 -17.21 -7.40 3.47
CA ILE A 323 -17.51 -8.83 3.36
C ILE A 323 -18.65 -9.02 2.35
N MET A 324 -18.37 -9.79 1.31
CA MET A 324 -19.33 -10.08 0.25
C MET A 324 -20.10 -11.36 0.53
N PHE A 325 -21.33 -11.37 0.04
CA PHE A 325 -22.23 -12.50 0.09
C PHE A 325 -22.61 -12.97 -1.31
N ASN A 326 -22.86 -14.27 -1.41
CA ASN A 326 -23.52 -14.89 -2.55
C ASN A 326 -24.50 -15.94 -2.03
N ASN A 327 -25.77 -15.86 -2.44
CA ASN A 327 -26.85 -16.75 -1.97
C ASN A 327 -26.93 -16.88 -0.43
N GLY A 328 -26.69 -15.78 0.28
CA GLY A 328 -26.77 -15.73 1.75
C GLY A 328 -25.54 -16.27 2.49
N GLU A 329 -24.51 -16.75 1.79
CA GLU A 329 -23.24 -17.18 2.38
C GLU A 329 -22.11 -16.21 2.07
N VAL A 330 -21.13 -16.10 2.97
CA VAL A 330 -19.95 -15.26 2.75
C VAL A 330 -19.15 -15.83 1.59
N SER A 331 -19.00 -15.03 0.54
CA SER A 331 -18.34 -15.42 -0.69
C SER A 331 -16.92 -14.88 -0.77
N GLY A 332 -16.60 -13.73 -0.16
CA GLY A 332 -15.24 -13.19 -0.18
C GLY A 332 -15.12 -11.86 0.55
N PHE A 333 -13.96 -11.22 0.39
CA PHE A 333 -13.66 -9.92 0.98
C PHE A 333 -13.23 -8.92 -0.10
N ILE A 334 -13.53 -7.64 0.09
CA ILE A 334 -13.10 -6.54 -0.77
C ILE A 334 -12.05 -5.67 -0.08
N ASP A 335 -11.30 -4.89 -0.87
CA ASP A 335 -10.27 -3.96 -0.40
C ASP A 335 -9.23 -4.65 0.53
N PHE A 336 -8.63 -5.72 0.01
CA PHE A 336 -7.44 -6.35 0.57
C PHE A 336 -6.23 -5.42 0.50
N ASP A 337 -6.09 -4.55 1.49
CA ASP A 337 -4.87 -3.77 1.71
C ASP A 337 -3.97 -4.53 2.70
N ILE A 338 -3.33 -5.58 2.19
CA ILE A 338 -2.38 -6.38 2.97
C ILE A 338 -1.02 -5.72 2.88
N SER A 339 -0.76 -4.85 3.85
CA SER A 339 0.50 -4.14 3.99
C SER A 339 1.28 -4.53 5.26
N GLU A 340 0.71 -5.35 6.16
CA GLU A 340 1.32 -5.80 7.42
C GLU A 340 0.91 -7.21 7.85
#